data_AF-A0A1C4D9T6-F1
#
_entry.id   AF-A0A1C4D9T6-F1
#
_cell.length_a   1.000
_cell.length_b   1.000
_cell.length_c   1.000
_cell.angle_alpha   90.00
_cell.angle_beta   90.00
_cell.angle_gamma   90.00
#
_symmetry.space_group_name_H-M   'P 1'
#
loop_
_entity.id
_entity.type
_entity.pdbx_description
1 polymer ?
#
loop_
_entity_poly.entity_id
_entity_poly.type
_entity_poly.pdbx_seq_one_letter_code
_entity_poly.pdbx_strand_id
1 'polypeptide(L)'
;MDEDILIDFKFKQDRPGLGDLFLITGTEHAKFPAKTRNFEQLAHLGFEQIHDFFGILNEEEAGDDVIVWLFPMIRGEEAIQHAGPFDAVRLSYNALRNVPGKSVDVLEECYDLLLENFDVQVLLNGLPIAGFEPVSEKISQIVGRWRAEGIEPGSEAALLLEDDEDWDDEDDDFNYSDDDR
;
A
#
# COMPACT_ATOMS: atom_id res chain seq x y z
N MET A 1 -11.49 6.41 -6.47
CA MET A 1 -11.75 5.97 -5.07
C MET A 1 -11.18 6.93 -4.01
N ASP A 2 -11.94 7.26 -2.96
CA ASP A 2 -11.56 8.19 -1.86
C ASP A 2 -11.14 7.50 -0.54
N GLU A 3 -11.28 6.16 -0.45
CA GLU A 3 -11.08 5.38 0.79
C GLU A 3 -9.61 5.03 1.07
N ASP A 4 -8.80 4.92 0.02
CA ASP A 4 -7.40 4.57 0.16
C ASP A 4 -6.58 5.75 0.66
N ILE A 5 -5.71 5.44 1.60
CA ILE A 5 -4.74 6.35 2.18
C ILE A 5 -3.39 5.99 1.61
N LEU A 6 -2.95 6.81 0.64
CA LEU A 6 -1.67 6.63 -0.04
C LEU A 6 -0.64 7.56 0.58
N ILE A 7 0.44 6.99 1.12
CA ILE A 7 1.54 7.73 1.72
C ILE A 7 2.81 7.45 0.93
N ASP A 8 3.26 8.44 0.16
CA ASP A 8 4.49 8.33 -0.63
C ASP A 8 5.68 8.88 0.17
N PHE A 9 6.74 8.07 0.28
CA PHE A 9 8.02 8.44 0.85
C PHE A 9 9.02 8.63 -0.28
N LYS A 10 9.12 9.85 -0.82
CA LYS A 10 10.02 10.17 -1.95
C LYS A 10 11.45 10.36 -1.47
N PHE A 11 12.36 9.54 -1.96
CA PHE A 11 13.78 9.59 -1.58
C PHE A 11 14.46 10.83 -2.15
N LYS A 12 15.04 11.68 -1.29
CA LYS A 12 15.80 12.85 -1.73
C LYS A 12 17.19 12.49 -2.24
N GLN A 13 17.77 11.43 -1.68
CA GLN A 13 19.08 10.87 -2.00
C GLN A 13 19.06 9.35 -1.78
N ASP A 14 20.09 8.66 -2.24
CA ASP A 14 20.31 7.22 -1.98
C ASP A 14 19.08 6.34 -2.29
N ARG A 15 18.69 6.35 -3.56
CA ARG A 15 17.55 5.59 -4.06
C ARG A 15 17.78 4.07 -3.93
N PRO A 16 16.96 3.35 -3.15
CA PRO A 16 17.15 1.93 -2.91
C PRO A 16 16.85 1.10 -4.16
N GLY A 17 17.52 -0.05 -4.28
CA GLY A 17 17.15 -1.10 -5.21
C GLY A 17 16.30 -2.18 -4.55
N LEU A 18 15.88 -3.17 -5.33
CA LEU A 18 15.10 -4.32 -4.84
C LEU A 18 15.84 -5.08 -3.73
N GLY A 19 17.17 -5.21 -3.84
CA GLY A 19 17.98 -5.86 -2.79
C GLY A 19 17.93 -5.15 -1.44
N ASP A 20 17.87 -3.81 -1.45
CA ASP A 20 17.72 -3.01 -0.23
C ASP A 20 16.31 -3.18 0.33
N LEU A 21 15.29 -3.02 -0.52
CA LEU A 21 13.89 -3.10 -0.11
C LEU A 21 13.53 -4.48 0.43
N PHE A 22 14.02 -5.55 -0.17
CA PHE A 22 13.71 -6.93 0.24
C PHE A 22 14.12 -7.25 1.70
N LEU A 23 15.04 -6.47 2.27
CA LEU A 23 15.44 -6.60 3.68
C LEU A 23 14.28 -6.39 4.66
N ILE A 24 13.18 -5.74 4.26
CA ILE A 24 11.96 -5.64 5.07
C ILE A 24 11.34 -7.00 5.40
N THR A 25 11.69 -8.05 4.64
CA THR A 25 11.25 -9.44 4.93
C THR A 25 12.10 -10.11 6.01
N GLY A 26 13.12 -9.43 6.54
CA GLY A 26 14.11 -9.99 7.47
C GLY A 26 15.14 -10.93 6.80
N THR A 27 15.15 -11.01 5.47
CA THR A 27 16.09 -11.85 4.71
C THR A 27 16.72 -11.09 3.54
N GLU A 28 17.83 -11.61 3.01
CA GLU A 28 18.48 -11.04 1.83
C GLU A 28 17.93 -11.64 0.54
N HIS A 29 17.79 -10.80 -0.50
CA HIS A 29 17.36 -11.28 -1.80
C HIS A 29 18.47 -12.08 -2.50
N ALA A 30 18.18 -13.32 -2.90
CA ALA A 30 19.18 -14.26 -3.41
C ALA A 30 19.97 -13.76 -4.65
N LYS A 31 19.37 -12.90 -5.47
CA LYS A 31 19.97 -12.38 -6.72
C LYS A 31 20.36 -10.90 -6.66
N PHE A 32 19.85 -10.16 -5.69
CA PHE A 32 20.00 -8.70 -5.64
C PHE A 32 20.60 -8.36 -4.28
N PRO A 33 21.92 -8.21 -4.18
CA PRO A 33 22.55 -7.88 -2.91
C PRO A 33 22.12 -6.48 -2.48
N ALA A 34 21.85 -6.33 -1.18
CA ALA A 34 21.58 -5.03 -0.58
C ALA A 34 22.85 -4.16 -0.58
N LYS A 35 22.68 -2.87 -0.84
CA LYS A 35 23.74 -1.85 -0.77
C LYS A 35 23.71 -1.11 0.56
N THR A 36 22.54 -1.05 1.18
CA THR A 36 22.24 -0.39 2.45
C THR A 36 21.42 -1.34 3.33
N ARG A 37 21.34 -1.05 4.63
CA ARG A 37 20.64 -1.90 5.60
C ARG A 37 19.47 -1.19 6.29
N ASN A 38 19.09 -0.01 5.81
CA ASN A 38 18.08 0.84 6.44
C ASN A 38 16.71 0.13 6.52
N PHE A 39 16.35 -0.64 5.49
CA PHE A 39 15.12 -1.41 5.47
C PHE A 39 15.08 -2.59 6.45
N GLU A 40 16.21 -3.05 7.00
CA GLU A 40 16.19 -4.08 8.05
C GLU A 40 15.47 -3.61 9.31
N GLN A 41 15.39 -2.29 9.54
CA GLN A 41 14.70 -1.73 10.70
C GLN A 41 13.18 -1.94 10.65
N LEU A 42 12.63 -2.30 9.49
CA LEU A 42 11.21 -2.60 9.31
C LEU A 42 10.92 -4.11 9.39
N ALA A 43 11.96 -4.95 9.49
CA ALA A 43 11.78 -6.41 9.38
C ALA A 43 10.91 -7.01 10.49
N HIS A 44 10.90 -6.41 11.68
CA HIS A 44 10.07 -6.89 12.79
C HIS A 44 8.58 -6.64 12.59
N LEU A 45 8.20 -5.79 11.63
CA LEU A 45 6.80 -5.56 11.27
C LEU A 45 6.17 -6.73 10.51
N GLY A 46 6.99 -7.68 10.03
CA GLY A 46 6.49 -8.90 9.38
C GLY A 46 6.03 -8.69 7.93
N PHE A 47 6.68 -7.80 7.17
CA PHE A 47 6.40 -7.69 5.74
C PHE A 47 6.71 -8.99 5.01
N GLU A 48 5.75 -9.45 4.20
CA GLU A 48 5.92 -10.55 3.25
C GLU A 48 5.96 -10.01 1.83
N GLN A 49 6.71 -10.68 0.95
CA GLN A 49 6.62 -10.40 -0.48
C GLN A 49 5.39 -11.11 -1.06
N ILE A 50 4.48 -10.33 -1.65
CA ILE A 50 3.27 -10.82 -2.31
C ILE A 50 3.36 -10.37 -3.78
N HIS A 51 3.68 -11.33 -4.65
CA HIS A 51 4.01 -11.06 -6.06
C HIS A 51 5.13 -10.02 -6.22
N ASP A 52 4.83 -8.87 -6.82
CA ASP A 52 5.78 -7.78 -7.11
C ASP A 52 5.92 -6.78 -5.95
N PHE A 53 5.07 -6.90 -4.92
CA PHE A 53 4.95 -5.93 -3.83
C PHE A 53 5.17 -6.58 -2.48
N PHE A 54 4.97 -5.81 -1.42
CA PHE A 54 5.11 -6.27 -0.05
C PHE A 54 3.87 -5.90 0.75
N GLY A 55 3.49 -6.76 1.68
CA GLY A 55 2.33 -6.54 2.54
C GLY A 55 2.56 -7.04 3.95
N ILE A 56 1.96 -6.36 4.92
CA ILE A 56 1.79 -6.89 6.28
C ILE A 56 0.45 -7.60 6.33
N LEU A 57 0.46 -8.92 6.47
CA LEU A 57 -0.75 -9.73 6.51
C LEU A 57 -1.54 -9.46 7.79
N ASN A 58 -2.87 -9.51 7.66
CA ASN A 58 -3.77 -9.47 8.80
C ASN A 58 -3.93 -10.88 9.37
N GLU A 59 -3.64 -11.05 10.65
CA GLU A 59 -3.81 -12.32 11.36
C GLU A 59 -5.17 -12.45 12.06
N GLU A 60 -5.97 -11.38 12.07
CA GLU A 60 -7.28 -11.34 12.72
C GLU A 60 -8.39 -11.81 11.77
N GLU A 61 -9.52 -12.30 12.31
CA GLU A 61 -10.68 -12.73 11.50
C GLU A 61 -11.42 -11.57 10.81
N ALA A 62 -11.25 -10.35 11.33
CA ALA A 62 -11.91 -9.15 10.81
C ALA A 62 -10.89 -8.25 10.10
N GLY A 63 -11.35 -7.59 9.05
CA GLY A 63 -10.50 -6.76 8.19
C GLY A 63 -10.06 -7.49 6.92
N ASP A 64 -9.36 -6.75 6.07
CA ASP A 64 -8.78 -7.27 4.83
C ASP A 64 -7.62 -8.24 5.12
N ASP A 65 -7.23 -9.03 4.13
CA ASP A 65 -6.11 -9.98 4.25
C ASP A 65 -4.76 -9.27 4.45
N VAL A 66 -4.67 -8.00 4.02
CA VAL A 66 -3.47 -7.17 4.14
C VAL A 66 -3.78 -5.86 4.85
N ILE A 67 -3.07 -5.62 5.94
CA ILE A 67 -3.20 -4.40 6.75
C ILE A 67 -2.58 -3.22 5.99
N VAL A 68 -1.32 -3.35 5.60
CA VAL A 68 -0.56 -2.31 4.91
C VAL A 68 0.14 -2.91 3.71
N TRP A 69 -0.09 -2.31 2.55
CA TRP A 69 0.69 -2.59 1.36
C TRP A 69 1.86 -1.63 1.25
N LEU A 70 3.00 -2.11 0.75
CA LEU A 70 4.16 -1.32 0.38
C LEU A 70 4.51 -1.57 -1.09
N PHE A 71 4.43 -0.50 -1.88
CA PHE A 71 4.75 -0.50 -3.30
C PHE A 71 6.07 0.24 -3.55
N PRO A 72 7.07 -0.38 -4.20
CA PRO A 72 8.18 0.37 -4.78
C PRO A 72 7.67 1.24 -5.94
N MET A 73 8.17 2.47 -6.04
CA MET A 73 7.70 3.44 -7.04
C MET A 73 8.81 3.92 -7.97
N ILE A 74 8.45 4.17 -9.23
CA ILE A 74 9.29 4.82 -10.25
C ILE A 74 8.45 5.86 -11.00
N ARG A 75 8.86 7.12 -10.95
CA ARG A 75 8.21 8.26 -11.63
C ARG A 75 6.74 8.43 -11.24
N GLY A 76 6.40 8.05 -10.01
CA GLY A 76 5.04 8.14 -9.48
C GLY A 76 4.14 6.93 -9.79
N GLU A 77 4.66 5.92 -10.48
CA GLU A 77 3.96 4.67 -10.80
C GLU A 77 4.55 3.50 -10.02
N GLU A 78 3.74 2.47 -9.77
CA GLU A 78 4.16 1.24 -9.10
C GLU A 78 5.17 0.47 -9.96
N ALA A 79 6.25 0.03 -9.33
CA ALA A 79 7.36 -0.60 -10.02
C ALA A 79 7.13 -2.11 -10.15
N ILE A 80 6.40 -2.52 -11.19
CA ILE A 80 6.12 -3.92 -11.50
C ILE A 80 7.39 -4.61 -12.05
N GLN A 81 7.80 -5.73 -11.43
CA GLN A 81 8.96 -6.55 -11.85
C GLN A 81 10.27 -5.76 -12.06
N HIS A 82 10.48 -4.68 -11.31
CA HIS A 82 11.62 -3.79 -11.50
C HIS A 82 12.63 -3.87 -10.34
N ALA A 83 13.94 -3.89 -10.65
CA ALA A 83 15.00 -4.04 -9.65
C ALA A 83 15.46 -2.72 -8.99
N GLY A 84 14.84 -1.60 -9.37
CA GLY A 84 15.21 -0.24 -8.97
C GLY A 84 16.29 0.41 -9.86
N PRO A 85 16.83 1.58 -9.47
CA PRO A 85 16.54 2.30 -8.23
C PRO A 85 15.12 2.88 -8.19
N PHE A 86 14.49 2.83 -7.03
CA PHE A 86 13.15 3.37 -6.80
C PHE A 86 13.22 4.83 -6.37
N ASP A 87 12.33 5.68 -6.86
CA ASP A 87 12.28 7.09 -6.47
C ASP A 87 11.38 7.36 -5.25
N ALA A 88 10.49 6.42 -4.94
CA ALA A 88 9.74 6.39 -3.69
C ALA A 88 9.39 4.96 -3.27
N VAL A 89 8.87 4.83 -2.05
CA VAL A 89 7.98 3.74 -1.66
C VAL A 89 6.63 4.33 -1.28
N ARG A 90 5.54 3.62 -1.56
CA ARG A 90 4.18 4.00 -1.20
C ARG A 90 3.64 3.01 -0.19
N LEU A 91 3.17 3.52 0.96
CA LEU A 91 2.27 2.75 1.80
C LEU A 91 0.83 2.97 1.32
N SER A 92 0.05 1.90 1.19
CA SER A 92 -1.40 1.98 1.02
C SER A 92 -2.10 1.31 2.19
N TYR A 93 -3.11 2.00 2.70
CA TYR A 93 -3.98 1.52 3.77
C TYR A 93 -5.43 1.85 3.43
N ASN A 94 -6.29 0.84 3.46
CA ASN A 94 -7.72 1.02 3.25
C ASN A 94 -8.43 1.09 4.61
N ALA A 95 -8.90 2.29 4.97
CA ALA A 95 -9.51 2.57 6.27
C ALA A 95 -10.95 2.04 6.41
N LEU A 96 -11.60 1.67 5.31
CA LEU A 96 -12.90 1.01 5.31
C LEU A 96 -12.72 -0.50 5.53
N ARG A 97 -11.77 -1.11 4.83
CA ARG A 97 -11.58 -2.57 4.82
C ARG A 97 -10.82 -3.09 6.02
N ASN A 98 -10.19 -2.24 6.84
CA ASN A 98 -9.45 -2.65 8.03
C ASN A 98 -10.10 -2.17 9.34
N VAL A 99 -9.92 -2.93 10.41
CA VAL A 99 -10.41 -2.57 11.75
C VAL A 99 -9.52 -1.48 12.36
N PRO A 100 -10.07 -0.31 12.75
CA PRO A 100 -9.28 0.75 13.38
C PRO A 100 -8.69 0.31 14.73
N GLY A 101 -7.56 0.93 15.12
CA GLY A 101 -6.80 0.52 16.31
C GLY A 101 -5.49 -0.11 15.88
N LYS A 102 -5.29 -1.41 16.13
CA LYS A 102 -4.04 -2.13 15.83
C LYS A 102 -3.56 -1.94 14.39
N SER A 103 -4.46 -1.96 13.40
CA SER A 103 -4.11 -1.73 11.99
C SER A 103 -3.56 -0.32 11.73
N VAL A 104 -4.06 0.68 12.45
CA VAL A 104 -3.56 2.06 12.38
C VAL A 104 -2.23 2.19 13.10
N ASP A 105 -2.06 1.52 14.24
CA ASP A 105 -0.80 1.50 14.97
C ASP A 105 0.33 0.91 14.11
N VAL A 106 0.04 -0.17 13.35
CA VAL A 106 0.98 -0.77 12.38
C VAL A 106 1.34 0.23 11.27
N LEU A 107 0.36 0.95 10.73
CA LEU A 107 0.60 1.97 9.71
C LEU A 107 1.46 3.13 10.24
N GLU A 108 1.19 3.59 11.46
CA GLU A 108 1.98 4.64 12.13
C GLU A 108 3.42 4.17 12.37
N GLU A 109 3.62 2.93 12.82
CA GLU A 109 4.95 2.36 13.02
C GLU A 109 5.72 2.24 11.69
N CYS A 110 5.06 1.83 10.60
CA CYS A 110 5.65 1.84 9.26
C CYS A 110 6.08 3.27 8.86
N TYR A 111 5.21 4.25 9.10
CA TYR A 111 5.47 5.65 8.79
C TYR A 111 6.69 6.18 9.54
N ASP A 112 6.75 5.95 10.85
CA ASP A 112 7.82 6.43 11.72
C ASP A 112 9.16 5.80 11.33
N LEU A 113 9.20 4.48 11.13
CA LEU A 113 10.42 3.78 10.74
C LEU A 113 10.95 4.24 9.37
N LEU A 114 10.07 4.51 8.40
CA LEU A 114 10.48 5.07 7.12
C LEU A 114 11.01 6.51 7.27
N LEU A 115 10.40 7.32 8.13
CA LEU A 115 10.83 8.69 8.37
C LEU A 115 12.16 8.76 9.13
N GLU A 116 12.39 7.87 10.09
CA GLU A 116 13.61 7.81 10.91
C GLU A 116 14.82 7.30 10.13
N ASN A 117 14.62 6.36 9.19
CA ASN A 117 15.70 5.66 8.52
C ASN A 117 16.06 6.20 7.12
N PHE A 118 15.27 7.13 6.58
CA PHE A 118 15.47 7.65 5.23
C PHE A 118 15.31 9.17 5.15
N ASP A 119 16.13 9.82 4.32
CA ASP A 119 15.91 11.23 3.98
C ASP A 119 14.88 11.34 2.85
N VAL A 120 13.63 11.55 3.27
CA VAL A 120 12.45 11.51 2.40
C VAL A 120 11.65 12.80 2.45
N GLN A 121 10.89 13.04 1.38
CA GLN A 121 9.72 13.92 1.40
C GLN A 121 8.48 13.05 1.48
N VAL A 122 7.65 13.27 2.49
CA VAL A 122 6.42 12.51 2.69
C VAL A 122 5.23 13.23 2.07
N LEU A 123 4.40 12.50 1.33
CA LEU A 123 3.19 13.00 0.69
C LEU A 123 2.00 12.12 1.05
N LEU A 124 0.93 12.71 1.54
CA LEU A 124 -0.37 12.07 1.71
C LEU A 124 -1.25 12.40 0.50
N ASN A 125 -1.61 11.39 -0.29
CA ASN A 125 -2.40 11.55 -1.52
C ASN A 125 -1.84 12.66 -2.44
N GLY A 126 -0.51 12.69 -2.58
CA GLY A 126 0.21 13.68 -3.38
C GLY A 126 0.46 15.04 -2.72
N LEU A 127 -0.04 15.28 -1.50
CA LEU A 127 0.15 16.54 -0.77
C LEU A 127 1.20 16.40 0.34
N PRO A 128 2.14 17.33 0.49
CA PRO A 128 3.19 17.25 1.51
C PRO A 128 2.63 17.33 2.92
N ILE A 129 3.11 16.43 3.79
CA ILE A 129 2.79 16.38 5.21
C ILE A 129 4.07 16.40 6.05
N ALA A 130 3.96 16.86 7.30
CA ALA A 130 5.08 17.00 8.22
C ALA A 130 5.08 15.98 9.37
N GLY A 131 4.04 15.16 9.47
CA GLY A 131 3.83 14.20 10.55
C GLY A 131 2.61 13.32 10.25
N PHE A 132 2.33 12.36 11.12
CA PHE A 132 1.26 11.38 10.92
C PHE A 132 -0.15 11.91 11.21
N GLU A 133 -0.29 13.04 11.92
CA GLU A 133 -1.59 13.64 12.28
C GLU A 133 -2.58 13.77 11.11
N PRO A 134 -2.21 14.29 9.92
CA PRO A 134 -3.13 14.37 8.77
C PRO A 134 -3.59 13.00 8.25
N VAL A 135 -2.77 11.96 8.43
CA VAL A 135 -3.13 10.57 8.08
C VAL A 135 -4.22 10.08 9.04
N SER A 136 -3.99 10.24 10.34
CA SER A 136 -4.94 9.87 11.39
C SER A 136 -6.28 10.62 11.30
N GLU A 137 -6.25 11.90 10.95
CA GLU A 137 -7.45 12.69 10.68
C GLU A 137 -8.23 12.13 9.48
N LYS A 138 -7.54 11.79 8.38
CA LYS A 138 -8.20 11.19 7.20
C LYS A 138 -8.80 9.82 7.50
N ILE A 139 -8.10 8.96 8.26
CA ILE A 139 -8.64 7.68 8.74
C ILE A 139 -9.92 7.92 9.54
N SER A 140 -9.88 8.84 10.50
CA SER A 140 -11.01 9.15 11.37
C SER A 140 -12.22 9.68 10.59
N GLN A 141 -11.99 10.47 9.54
CA GLN A 141 -13.04 10.96 8.64
C GLN A 141 -13.70 9.82 7.86
N ILE A 142 -12.91 8.91 7.28
CA ILE A 142 -13.40 7.75 6.53
C ILE A 142 -14.21 6.83 7.45
N VAL A 143 -13.64 6.45 8.58
CA VAL A 143 -14.30 5.60 9.59
C VAL A 143 -15.60 6.23 10.09
N GLY A 144 -15.58 7.54 10.37
CA GLY A 144 -16.75 8.28 10.83
C GLY A 144 -17.88 8.31 9.82
N ARG A 145 -17.56 8.51 8.53
CA ARG A 145 -18.53 8.47 7.43
C ARG A 145 -19.21 7.11 7.35
N TRP A 146 -18.45 6.02 7.26
CA TRP A 146 -19.03 4.69 7.09
C TRP A 146 -19.86 4.23 8.29
N ARG A 147 -19.41 4.54 9.51
CA ARG A 147 -20.22 4.29 10.70
C ARG A 147 -21.54 5.07 10.69
N ALA A 148 -21.56 6.29 10.16
CA ALA A 148 -22.79 7.06 10.00
C ALA A 148 -23.75 6.44 8.96
N GLU A 149 -23.20 5.72 7.97
CA GLU A 149 -23.94 4.93 6.98
C GLU A 149 -24.33 3.53 7.48
N GLY A 150 -23.92 3.17 8.72
CA GLY A 150 -24.24 1.90 9.35
C GLY A 150 -23.30 0.75 8.95
N ILE A 151 -22.16 1.07 8.35
CA ILE A 151 -21.13 0.11 7.96
C ILE A 151 -19.97 0.21 8.93
N GLU A 152 -19.64 -0.90 9.59
CA GLU A 152 -18.49 -0.96 10.50
C GLU A 152 -17.23 -1.33 9.69
N PRO A 153 -16.14 -0.54 9.79
CA PRO A 153 -14.90 -0.86 9.09
C PRO A 153 -14.33 -2.23 9.48
N GLY A 154 -13.81 -2.94 8.47
CA GLY A 154 -13.32 -4.32 8.60
C GLY A 154 -14.40 -5.39 8.80
N SER A 155 -15.69 -5.03 8.77
CA SER A 155 -16.77 -6.01 8.75
C SER A 155 -16.91 -6.67 7.38
N GLU A 156 -17.58 -7.83 7.31
CA GLU A 156 -17.92 -8.48 6.03
C GLU A 156 -18.64 -7.52 5.07
N ALA A 157 -19.53 -6.66 5.59
CA ALA A 157 -20.22 -5.67 4.78
C ALA A 157 -19.26 -4.65 4.17
N ALA A 158 -18.22 -4.23 4.90
CA ALA A 158 -17.20 -3.33 4.39
C ALA A 158 -16.31 -3.99 3.32
N LEU A 159 -16.04 -5.30 3.47
CA LEU A 159 -15.23 -6.07 2.52
C LEU A 159 -15.98 -6.40 1.21
N LEU A 160 -17.31 -6.47 1.27
CA LEU A 160 -18.18 -6.73 0.13
C LEU A 160 -18.58 -5.48 -0.65
N LEU A 161 -18.22 -4.29 -0.18
CA LEU A 161 -18.34 -3.08 -0.99
C LEU A 161 -17.33 -3.20 -2.13
N GLU A 162 -17.85 -3.39 -3.34
CA GLU A 162 -17.02 -3.36 -4.54
C GLU A 162 -16.44 -1.95 -4.70
N ASP A 163 -15.17 -1.88 -5.07
CA ASP A 163 -14.63 -0.68 -5.68
C ASP A 163 -15.40 -0.49 -6.99
N ASP A 164 -16.28 0.52 -7.07
CA ASP A 164 -17.14 0.84 -8.22
C ASP A 164 -16.32 1.28 -9.47
N GLU A 165 -15.26 0.56 -9.86
CA GLU A 165 -14.49 0.79 -11.09
C GLU A 165 -14.46 -0.49 -11.95
N ASP A 166 -15.34 -0.48 -12.97
CA ASP A 166 -15.24 -1.10 -14.30
C ASP A 166 -15.17 -2.63 -14.43
N TRP A 167 -16.36 -3.24 -14.39
CA TRP A 167 -16.75 -4.22 -15.42
C TRP A 167 -18.12 -3.85 -16.00
N ASP A 168 -18.27 -2.62 -16.51
CA ASP A 168 -19.09 -2.45 -17.71
C ASP A 168 -18.28 -3.08 -18.87
N ASP A 169 -18.20 -4.41 -18.89
CA ASP A 169 -18.04 -5.13 -20.14
C ASP A 169 -19.30 -4.78 -20.93
N GLU A 170 -19.24 -3.67 -21.68
CA GLU A 170 -20.04 -3.52 -22.88
C GLU A 170 -19.81 -4.81 -23.66
N ASP A 171 -20.79 -5.71 -23.61
CA ASP A 171 -20.93 -6.89 -24.46
C ASP A 171 -20.84 -6.38 -25.91
N ASP A 172 -19.61 -6.24 -26.40
CA ASP A 172 -19.29 -5.84 -27.76
C ASP A 172 -19.72 -7.04 -28.62
N ASP A 173 -20.92 -6.90 -29.15
CA ASP A 173 -21.63 -7.78 -30.07
C ASP A 173 -20.66 -8.21 -31.19
N PHE A 174 -19.94 -9.32 -30.98
CA PHE A 174 -19.13 -9.96 -32.02
C PHE A 174 -20.07 -10.62 -33.04
N ASN A 175 -20.62 -9.78 -33.90
CA ASN A 175 -21.31 -10.16 -35.12
C ASN A 175 -20.29 -10.85 -36.03
N TYR A 176 -20.23 -12.19 -35.97
CA TYR A 176 -19.51 -13.01 -36.97
C TYR A 176 -20.14 -12.79 -38.35
N SER A 177 -19.61 -11.81 -39.07
CA SER A 177 -19.77 -11.66 -40.51
C SER A 177 -18.45 -12.01 -41.19
N ASP A 178 -18.31 -13.24 -41.65
CA ASP A 178 -17.67 -13.58 -42.94
C ASP A 178 -17.83 -15.09 -43.13
N ASP A 179 -18.64 -15.52 -44.10
CA ASP A 179 -18.25 -15.71 -45.51
C ASP A 179 -17.36 -16.95 -45.66
N ASP A 180 -18.02 -18.08 -45.98
CA ASP A 180 -17.35 -19.21 -46.62
C ASP A 180 -18.36 -19.93 -47.54
N ARG A 181 -18.28 -19.55 -48.83
CA ARG A 181 -18.54 -20.35 -50.06
C ARG A 181 -19.97 -20.59 -50.56
#